data_AF-A0AAN1GRH2-F1
#
_entry.id   AF-A0AAN1GRH2-F1
#
_cell.length_a   1.000
_cell.length_b   1.000
_cell.length_c   1.000
_cell.angle_alpha   90.00
_cell.angle_beta   90.00
_cell.angle_gamma   90.00
#
_symmetry.space_group_name_H-M   'P 1'
#
loop_
_entity.id
_entity.type
_entity.pdbx_description
1 polymer ?
#
loop_
_entity_poly.entity_id
_entity_poly.type
_entity_poly.pdbx_seq_one_letter_code
_entity_poly.pdbx_strand_id
1 'polypeptide(L)'
;MNRPRLTLIVNNAVPCSDDARGAGQMSWSNKFDPYALKVSAADLWSSYFKSRFNSPREVALFCDVSFQTALNWWGAVTAPASHISLLVMLTDPGAPEFFGQSMEVAA
;
A
#
# COMPACT_ATOMS: atom_id res chain seq x y z
N MET A 1 -32.02 -18.73 24.36
CA MET A 1 -31.10 -17.60 24.05
C MET A 1 -31.60 -16.93 22.77
N ASN A 2 -32.08 -15.69 22.84
CA ASN A 2 -32.61 -14.97 21.69
C ASN A 2 -31.44 -14.30 20.94
N ARG A 3 -31.27 -14.59 19.65
CA ARG A 3 -30.14 -14.12 18.85
C ARG A 3 -30.48 -12.71 18.33
N PRO A 4 -29.66 -11.68 18.60
CA PRO A 4 -29.92 -10.35 18.06
C PRO A 4 -29.87 -10.43 16.53
N ARG A 5 -30.97 -10.02 15.89
CA ARG A 5 -31.08 -9.93 14.43
C ARG A 5 -30.98 -8.46 14.03
N LEU A 6 -30.01 -8.17 13.18
CA LEU A 6 -29.86 -6.86 12.56
C LEU A 6 -30.71 -6.88 11.29
N THR A 7 -31.67 -5.97 11.20
CA THR A 7 -32.53 -5.79 10.03
C THR A 7 -32.17 -4.46 9.38
N LEU A 8 -31.64 -4.53 8.16
CA LEU A 8 -31.40 -3.34 7.35
C LEU A 8 -32.75 -2.83 6.82
N ILE A 9 -33.10 -1.60 7.16
CA ILE A 9 -34.27 -0.90 6.63
C ILE A 9 -33.74 0.20 5.71
N VAL A 10 -34.00 0.07 4.41
CA VAL A 10 -33.67 1.12 3.42
C VAL A 10 -34.91 1.98 3.20
N ASN A 11 -34.83 3.27 3.55
CA ASN A 11 -35.91 4.23 3.36
C ASN A 11 -35.49 5.30 2.35
N ASN A 12 -36.17 5.32 1.20
CA ASN A 12 -35.91 6.28 0.12
C ASN A 12 -36.89 7.48 0.15
N ALA A 13 -37.75 7.59 1.16
CA ALA A 13 -38.78 8.64 1.24
C ALA A 13 -38.24 9.97 1.77
N VAL A 14 -37.03 9.98 2.32
CA VAL A 14 -36.32 11.20 2.72
C VAL A 14 -35.30 11.49 1.62
N PRO A 15 -35.44 12.59 0.85
CA PRO A 15 -34.36 13.09 0.02
C PRO A 15 -33.17 13.31 0.96
N CYS A 16 -32.11 12.52 0.77
CA CYS A 16 -30.88 12.72 1.52
C CYS A 16 -30.41 14.15 1.19
N SER A 17 -30.44 15.04 2.17
CA SER A 17 -29.87 16.37 2.02
C SER A 17 -28.37 16.19 1.81
N ASP A 18 -27.97 16.32 0.55
CA ASP A 18 -26.63 16.10 0.01
C ASP A 18 -25.67 17.25 0.41
N ASP A 19 -25.72 17.63 1.69
CA ASP A 19 -24.84 18.64 2.31
C ASP A 19 -23.68 17.97 3.08
N ALA A 20 -23.33 16.74 2.70
CA ALA A 20 -22.01 16.17 3.01
C ALA A 20 -21.05 16.59 1.88
N ARG A 21 -20.64 17.87 1.91
CA ARG A 21 -19.57 18.41 1.08
C ARG A 21 -18.42 17.42 0.94
N GLY A 22 -18.13 17.08 -0.31
CA GLY A 22 -17.22 16.04 -0.70
C GLY A 22 -15.80 16.23 -0.17
N ALA A 23 -15.23 15.13 0.32
CA ALA A 23 -13.98 14.57 -0.17
C ALA A 23 -13.75 13.20 0.49
N GLY A 24 -13.62 12.15 -0.31
CA GLY A 24 -12.53 11.20 -0.05
C GLY A 24 -12.84 9.78 0.41
N GLN A 25 -14.02 9.44 0.95
CA GLN A 25 -14.28 8.04 1.34
C GLN A 25 -14.91 7.21 0.22
N MET A 26 -14.11 6.93 -0.82
CA MET A 26 -14.33 5.72 -1.60
C MET A 26 -13.74 4.54 -0.82
N SER A 27 -14.39 3.38 -0.85
CA SER A 27 -13.76 2.13 -0.42
C SER A 27 -12.41 1.98 -1.11
N TRP A 28 -11.37 1.56 -0.37
CA TRP A 28 -10.04 1.28 -0.95
C TRP A 28 -10.12 0.34 -2.15
N SER A 29 -11.11 -0.56 -2.16
CA SER A 29 -11.38 -1.48 -3.28
C SER A 29 -11.75 -0.77 -4.59
N ASN A 30 -12.25 0.46 -4.55
CA ASN A 30 -12.57 1.27 -5.75
C ASN A 30 -11.42 2.20 -6.17
N LYS A 31 -10.41 2.38 -5.32
CA LYS A 31 -9.23 3.21 -5.59
C LYS A 31 -7.97 2.40 -5.93
N PHE A 32 -7.98 1.12 -5.57
CA PHE A 32 -6.80 0.26 -5.64
C PHE A 32 -7.01 -0.82 -6.69
N ASP A 33 -6.30 -0.73 -7.81
CA ASP A 33 -6.23 -1.80 -8.80
C ASP A 33 -5.18 -2.84 -8.35
N PRO A 34 -5.58 -4.05 -7.92
CA PRO A 34 -4.64 -5.08 -7.47
C PRO A 34 -3.73 -5.60 -8.59
N TYR A 35 -4.14 -5.48 -9.86
CA TYR A 35 -3.33 -5.91 -10.99
C TYR A 35 -2.27 -4.86 -11.33
N ALA A 36 -2.62 -3.58 -11.37
CA ALA A 36 -1.66 -2.50 -11.53
C ALA A 36 -0.55 -2.59 -10.47
N LEU A 37 -0.90 -2.80 -9.20
CA LEU A 37 0.08 -2.99 -8.14
C LEU A 37 1.03 -4.17 -8.43
N LYS A 38 0.49 -5.34 -8.82
CA LYS A 38 1.33 -6.51 -9.10
C LYS A 38 2.34 -6.26 -10.22
N VAL A 39 1.95 -5.50 -11.24
CA VAL A 39 2.80 -5.17 -12.37
C VAL A 39 3.87 -4.15 -11.99
N SER A 40 3.51 -3.12 -11.21
CA SER A 40 4.41 -2.02 -10.83
C SER A 40 5.19 -2.24 -9.53
N ALA A 41 4.94 -3.33 -8.80
CA ALA A 41 5.50 -3.55 -7.47
C ALA A 41 7.04 -3.49 -7.46
N ALA A 42 7.71 -4.07 -8.46
CA ALA A 42 9.17 -4.08 -8.50
C ALA A 42 9.75 -2.66 -8.66
N ASP A 43 9.15 -1.84 -9.52
CA ASP A 43 9.55 -0.44 -9.73
C ASP A 43 9.28 0.42 -8.49
N LEU A 44 8.12 0.22 -7.86
CA LEU A 44 7.72 0.94 -6.66
C LEU A 44 8.69 0.67 -5.50
N TRP A 45 9.02 -0.61 -5.27
CA TRP A 45 9.99 -1.01 -4.24
C TRP A 45 11.41 -0.55 -4.57
N SER A 46 11.82 -0.63 -5.83
CA SER A 46 13.13 -0.10 -6.26
C SER A 46 13.24 1.40 -5.95
N SER A 47 12.19 2.16 -6.24
CA SER A 47 12.14 3.60 -5.99
C SER A 47 12.19 3.92 -4.49
N TYR A 48 11.44 3.18 -3.67
CA TYR A 48 11.52 3.29 -2.20
C TYR A 48 12.94 3.06 -1.69
N PHE A 49 13.56 1.94 -2.08
CA PHE A 49 14.90 1.60 -1.60
C PHE A 49 15.96 2.62 -2.04
N LYS A 50 15.86 3.16 -3.27
CA LYS A 50 16.76 4.21 -3.76
C LYS A 50 16.51 5.56 -3.08
N SER A 51 15.28 5.84 -2.65
CA SER A 51 14.98 7.06 -1.89
C SER A 51 15.48 6.99 -0.45
N ARG A 52 15.49 5.79 0.14
CA ARG A 52 15.76 5.58 1.57
C ARG A 52 17.21 5.20 1.88
N PHE A 53 17.88 4.51 0.98
CA PHE A 53 19.22 3.95 1.18
C PHE A 53 20.16 4.40 0.07
N ASN A 54 21.47 4.35 0.33
CA ASN A 54 22.49 4.77 -0.63
C ASN A 54 23.05 3.61 -1.47
N SER A 55 22.76 2.36 -1.08
CA SER A 55 23.26 1.19 -1.79
C SER A 55 22.40 -0.06 -1.57
N PRO A 56 22.43 -1.03 -2.51
CA PRO A 56 21.80 -2.34 -2.30
C PRO A 56 22.39 -3.10 -1.09
N ARG A 57 23.60 -2.77 -0.65
CA ARG A 57 24.20 -3.37 0.55
C ARG A 57 23.49 -2.94 1.82
N GLU A 58 23.09 -1.68 1.93
CA GLU A 58 22.31 -1.18 3.07
C GLU A 58 20.92 -1.84 3.11
N VAL A 59 20.29 -2.04 1.95
CA VAL A 59 19.02 -2.78 1.85
C VAL A 59 19.17 -4.22 2.33
N ALA A 60 20.24 -4.90 1.95
CA ALA A 60 20.53 -6.28 2.39
C ALA A 60 20.66 -6.36 3.93
N LEU A 61 21.37 -5.40 4.53
CA LEU A 61 21.55 -5.34 5.98
C LEU A 61 20.25 -5.01 6.72
N PHE A 62 19.48 -4.05 6.20
CA PHE A 62 18.23 -3.62 6.83
C PHE A 62 17.16 -4.71 6.78
N CYS A 63 17.01 -5.39 5.65
CA CYS A 63 16.02 -6.44 5.45
C CYS A 63 16.49 -7.84 5.90
N ASP A 64 17.74 -7.97 6.36
CA ASP A 64 18.39 -9.25 6.69
C ASP A 64 18.27 -10.30 5.57
N VAL A 65 18.68 -9.91 4.35
CA VAL A 65 18.64 -10.77 3.16
C VAL A 65 19.99 -10.83 2.46
N SER A 66 20.12 -11.77 1.51
CA SER A 66 21.32 -11.84 0.67
C SER A 66 21.51 -10.56 -0.16
N PHE A 67 22.78 -10.25 -0.48
CA PHE A 67 23.09 -9.13 -1.36
C PHE A 67 22.44 -9.28 -2.75
N GLN A 68 22.36 -10.49 -3.31
CA GLN A 68 21.72 -10.71 -4.61
C GLN A 68 20.22 -10.41 -4.58
N THR A 69 19.54 -10.78 -3.49
CA THR A 69 18.13 -10.45 -3.29
C THR A 69 17.92 -8.94 -3.25
N ALA A 70 18.75 -8.23 -2.47
CA ALA A 70 18.69 -6.78 -2.39
C ALA A 70 19.05 -6.10 -3.72
N LEU A 71 20.02 -6.64 -4.47
CA LEU A 71 20.39 -6.13 -5.79
C LEU A 71 19.26 -6.29 -6.80
N ASN A 72 18.53 -7.42 -6.76
CA ASN A 72 17.35 -7.64 -7.61
C ASN A 72 16.24 -6.63 -7.31
N TRP A 73 15.97 -6.34 -6.03
CA TRP A 73 15.00 -5.32 -5.64
C TRP A 73 15.46 -3.91 -6.03
N TRP A 74 16.74 -3.59 -5.82
CA TRP A 74 17.34 -2.33 -6.21
C TRP A 74 17.23 -2.09 -7.72
N GLY A 75 17.37 -3.15 -8.53
CA GLY A 75 17.24 -3.14 -9.98
C GLY A 75 15.82 -3.32 -10.53
N ALA A 76 14.78 -3.30 -9.68
CA ALA A 76 13.38 -3.54 -10.08
C ALA A 76 13.15 -4.89 -10.81
N VAL A 77 13.94 -5.91 -10.51
CA VAL A 77 13.79 -7.26 -11.12
C VAL A 77 12.67 -8.05 -10.43
N THR A 78 12.59 -7.92 -9.11
CA THR A 78 11.55 -8.54 -8.29
C THR A 78 11.14 -7.59 -7.17
N ALA A 79 10.01 -7.87 -6.52
CA ALA A 79 9.56 -7.16 -5.33
C ALA A 79 9.79 -8.02 -4.06
N PRO A 80 9.88 -7.39 -2.87
CA PRO A 80 9.92 -8.12 -1.61
C PRO A 80 8.66 -8.95 -1.36
N ALA A 81 8.82 -10.05 -0.63
CA ALA A 81 7.70 -10.84 -0.13
C ALA A 81 6.93 -10.09 0.98
N SER A 82 5.76 -10.61 1.34
CA SER A 82 4.87 -9.98 2.32
C SER A 82 5.51 -9.76 3.69
N HIS A 83 6.31 -10.71 4.18
CA HIS A 83 6.97 -10.57 5.49
C HIS A 83 8.02 -9.45 5.51
N ILE A 84 8.74 -9.24 4.41
CA ILE A 84 9.69 -8.11 4.27
C ILE A 84 8.93 -6.79 4.13
N SER A 85 7.80 -6.81 3.40
CA SER A 85 6.92 -5.64 3.32
C SER A 85 6.43 -5.22 4.72
N LEU A 86 6.02 -6.19 5.54
CA LEU A 86 5.63 -5.93 6.93
C LEU A 86 6.80 -5.43 7.78
N LEU A 87 7.99 -6.04 7.66
CA LEU A 87 9.19 -5.55 8.34
C LEU A 87 9.39 -4.07 8.05
N VAL A 88 9.49 -3.69 6.76
CA VAL A 88 9.70 -2.31 6.32
C VAL A 88 8.64 -1.37 6.88
N MET A 89 7.36 -1.73 6.77
CA MET A 89 6.25 -0.89 7.22
C MET A 89 6.23 -0.68 8.75
N LEU A 90 6.78 -1.63 9.50
CA LEU A 90 6.81 -1.56 10.97
C LEU A 90 8.10 -0.94 11.51
N THR A 91 9.20 -0.94 10.73
CA THR A 91 10.51 -0.45 11.18
C THR A 91 10.90 0.89 10.57
N ASP A 92 10.31 1.29 9.45
CA ASP A 92 10.53 2.59 8.83
C ASP A 92 9.24 3.44 8.84
N PRO A 93 9.14 4.44 9.74
CA PRO A 93 7.98 5.33 9.81
C PRO A 93 7.72 6.12 8.53
N GLY A 94 8.72 6.33 7.68
CA GLY A 94 8.58 7.05 6.40
C GLY A 94 8.04 6.18 5.27
N ALA A 95 8.07 4.86 5.42
CA ALA A 95 7.63 3.95 4.35
C ALA A 95 6.14 4.12 3.98
N PRO A 96 5.18 4.15 4.93
CA PRO A 96 3.76 4.30 4.58
C PRO A 96 3.47 5.57 3.79
N GLU A 97 4.12 6.68 4.14
CA GLU A 97 3.96 7.97 3.45
C GLU A 97 4.51 7.90 2.01
N PHE A 98 5.72 7.33 1.83
CA PHE A 98 6.32 7.16 0.50
C PHE A 98 5.41 6.35 -0.44
N PHE A 99 4.92 5.20 0.03
CA PHE A 99 4.05 4.34 -0.78
C PHE A 99 2.68 4.99 -1.04
N GLY A 100 2.14 5.73 -0.07
CA GLY A 100 0.92 6.51 -0.26
C GLY A 100 1.05 7.54 -1.38
N GLN A 101 2.08 8.39 -1.34
CA GLN A 101 2.34 9.42 -2.34
C GLN A 101 2.61 8.83 -3.74
N SER A 102 3.39 7.75 -3.80
CA SER A 102 3.73 7.10 -5.07
C SER A 102 2.50 6.52 -5.79
N MET A 103 1.46 6.13 -5.04
CA MET A 103 0.20 5.64 -5.62
C MET A 103 -0.73 6.78 -6.06
N GLU A 104 -0.69 7.95 -5.41
CA GLU A 104 -1.47 9.12 -5.84
C GLU A 104 -0.98 9.70 -7.17
N VAL A 105 0.33 9.63 -7.44
CA VAL A 105 0.93 10.08 -8.71
C VAL A 105 0.59 9.14 -9.87
N ALA A 106 0.25 7.87 -9.58
CA ALA A 106 -0.04 6.85 -10.59
C ALA A 106 -1.55 6.74 -10.96
N ALA A 107 -2.43 7.46 -10.26
CA ALA A 107 -3.88 7.47 -10.46
C ALA A 107 -4.34 8.65 -11.32
#